data_AF-A0A286G3C7-F1
#
_entry.id   AF-A0A286G3C7-F1
#
_cell.length_a   1.000
_cell.length_b   1.000
_cell.length_c   1.000
_cell.angle_alpha   90.00
_cell.angle_beta   90.00
_cell.angle_gamma   90.00
#
_symmetry.space_group_name_H-M   'P 1'
#
loop_
_entity.id
_entity.type
_entity.pdbx_description
1 polymer ?
#
loop_
_entity_poly.entity_id
_entity_poly.type
_entity_poly.pdbx_seq_one_letter_code
_entity_poly.pdbx_strand_id
1 'polypeptide(L)' 'MIDERATTWNQLMDFLYEDAWTPSLRRFRPPFAFRGMADVAFSLDTSLMRLGEGCQKSERHLLLNFKKYALHAPICTENT' A
#
# COMPACT_ATOMS: atom_id res chain seq x y z
N MET A 1 -0.24 -11.48 -19.08
CA MET A 1 -0.65 -10.18 -18.51
C MET A 1 -0.44 -9.14 -19.59
N ILE A 2 -1.49 -8.39 -19.92
CA ILE A 2 -1.42 -7.30 -20.90
C ILE A 2 -0.93 -6.06 -20.12
N ASP A 3 0.11 -5.38 -20.62
CA ASP A 3 0.56 -4.08 -20.10
C ASP A 3 -0.29 -2.99 -20.75
N GLU A 4 -1.38 -2.59 -20.08
CA GLU A 4 -2.23 -1.49 -20.55
C GLU A 4 -1.72 -0.15 -20.02
N ARG A 5 -1.39 0.77 -20.94
CA ARG A 5 -0.88 2.10 -20.61
C ARG A 5 -1.95 3.15 -20.85
N ALA A 6 -2.33 3.85 -19.79
CA ALA A 6 -3.19 5.01 -19.91
C ALA A 6 -2.49 6.14 -20.66
N THR A 7 -3.18 6.73 -21.63
CA THR A 7 -2.71 7.88 -22.42
C THR A 7 -3.26 9.21 -21.92
N THR A 8 -4.32 9.15 -21.09
CA THR A 8 -4.97 10.33 -20.51
C THR A 8 -5.24 10.11 -19.02
N TRP A 9 -5.42 11.22 -18.30
CA TRP A 9 -5.74 11.18 -16.87
C TRP A 9 -7.06 10.45 -16.57
N ASN A 10 -8.08 10.63 -17.41
CA ASN A 10 -9.37 9.96 -17.22
C ASN A 10 -9.24 8.45 -17.43
N GLN A 11 -8.53 8.03 -18.47
CA GLN A 11 -8.27 6.62 -18.73
C GLN A 11 -7.51 5.95 -17.58
N LEU A 12 -6.55 6.66 -16.95
CA LEU A 12 -5.88 6.18 -15.75
C LEU A 12 -6.86 5.98 -14.59
N MET A 13 -7.78 6.91 -14.38
CA MET A 13 -8.79 6.78 -13.34
C MET A 13 -9.74 5.62 -13.59
N ASP A 14 -10.15 5.41 -14.84
CA ASP A 14 -10.99 4.26 -15.22
C ASP A 14 -10.28 2.94 -14.90
N PHE A 15 -8.98 2.83 -15.23
CA PHE A 15 -8.18 1.63 -14.91
C PHE A 15 -7.96 1.42 -13.40
N LEU A 16 -7.71 2.49 -12.64
CA LEU A 16 -7.46 2.38 -11.19
C LEU A 16 -8.72 2.01 -10.40
N TYR A 17 -9.89 2.43 -10.89
CA TYR A 17 -11.18 2.21 -10.23
C TYR A 17 -12.03 1.13 -10.90
N GLU A 18 -11.47 0.38 -11.85
CA GLU A 18 -12.10 -0.83 -12.38
C GLU A 18 -12.47 -1.77 -11.21
N ASP A 19 -13.74 -2.16 -11.13
CA ASP A 19 -14.31 -2.97 -10.05
C ASP A 19 -14.08 -2.44 -8.62
N ALA A 20 -13.84 -1.14 -8.46
CA ALA A 20 -13.62 -0.55 -7.16
C ALA A 20 -14.89 -0.42 -6.32
N TRP A 21 -16.09 -0.49 -6.92
CA TRP A 21 -17.33 -0.38 -6.17
C TRP A 21 -17.49 -1.56 -5.22
N THR A 22 -17.56 -1.28 -3.92
CA THR A 22 -17.80 -2.30 -2.90
C THR A 22 -19.22 -2.14 -2.34
N PRO A 23 -20.21 -2.95 -2.76
CA PRO A 23 -21.61 -2.79 -2.34
C PRO A 23 -21.82 -2.85 -0.83
N SER A 24 -21.08 -3.74 -0.14
CA SER A 24 -21.18 -3.92 1.32
C SER A 24 -20.75 -2.69 2.11
N LEU A 25 -19.81 -1.91 1.56
CA LEU A 25 -19.27 -0.71 2.20
C LEU A 25 -19.88 0.58 1.62
N ARG A 26 -20.70 0.47 0.56
CA ARG A 26 -21.28 1.59 -0.20
C ARG A 26 -20.26 2.67 -0.58
N ARG A 27 -19.07 2.23 -0.99
CA ARG A 27 -17.97 3.13 -1.38
C ARG A 27 -17.10 2.51 -2.46
N PHE A 28 -16.40 3.36 -3.22
CA PHE A 28 -15.35 2.95 -4.14
C PHE A 28 -14.07 2.70 -3.35
N ARG A 29 -13.68 1.43 -3.25
CA ARG A 29 -12.45 0.97 -2.64
C ARG A 29 -11.89 -0.18 -3.50
N PRO A 30 -10.94 0.10 -4.40
CA PRO A 30 -10.21 -0.94 -5.09
C PRO A 30 -9.59 -1.92 -4.06
N PRO A 31 -9.57 -3.24 -4.35
CA PRO A 31 -8.97 -4.23 -3.45
C PRO A 31 -7.43 -4.20 -3.49
N PHE A 32 -6.84 -3.30 -4.29
CA PHE A 32 -5.41 -3.16 -4.50
C PHE A 32 -4.85 -1.91 -3.82
N ALA A 33 -3.57 -1.96 -3.47
CA ALA A 33 -2.82 -0.79 -3.04
C ALA A 33 -1.91 -0.34 -4.18
N PHE A 34 -2.04 0.92 -4.58
CA PHE A 34 -1.20 1.52 -5.61
C PHE A 34 -0.07 2.31 -4.98
N ARG A 35 1.14 2.20 -5.53
CA ARG A 35 2.30 2.99 -5.12
C ARG A 35 2.67 3.91 -6.28
N GLY A 36 2.52 5.23 -6.07
CA GLY A 36 3.03 6.21 -7.02
C GLY A 36 4.55 6.18 -7.07
N MET A 37 5.12 6.12 -8.27
CA MET A 37 6.55 6.16 -8.52
C MET A 37 6.85 7.27 -9.54
N ALA A 38 7.97 7.98 -9.35
CA ALA A 38 8.35 9.08 -10.23
C ALA A 38 8.96 8.60 -11.56
N ASP A 39 9.47 7.37 -11.60
CA ASP A 39 10.12 6.78 -12.76
C ASP A 39 9.67 5.32 -12.92
N VAL A 40 9.33 4.98 -14.17
CA VAL A 40 8.82 3.66 -14.59
C VAL A 40 9.88 2.56 -14.51
N ALA A 41 11.16 2.91 -14.56
CA ALA A 41 12.26 1.96 -14.45
C ALA A 41 12.53 1.51 -13.00
N PHE A 42 11.93 2.17 -12.00
CA PHE A 42 12.07 1.72 -10.63
C PHE A 42 11.37 0.38 -10.41
N SER A 43 12.12 -0.57 -9.87
CA SER A 43 11.56 -1.81 -9.36
C SER A 43 10.56 -1.53 -8.24
N LEU A 44 9.52 -2.34 -8.15
CA LEU A 44 8.49 -2.29 -7.10
C LEU A 44 9.00 -2.81 -5.74
N ASP A 45 10.32 -3.00 -5.60
CA ASP A 45 10.94 -3.41 -4.36
C ASP A 45 10.60 -2.44 -3.21
N THR A 46 10.18 -3.03 -2.09
CA THR A 46 9.96 -2.28 -0.87
C THR A 46 11.29 -1.76 -0.33
N SER A 47 11.26 -0.69 0.48
CA SER A 47 12.48 -0.20 1.14
C SER A 47 13.18 -1.27 1.99
N LEU A 48 12.41 -2.25 2.48
CA LEU A 48 12.95 -3.40 3.20
C LEU A 48 13.68 -4.37 2.28
N MET A 49 13.13 -4.68 1.11
CA MET A 49 13.78 -5.56 0.11
C MET A 49 15.08 -4.96 -0.41
N ARG A 50 15.15 -3.63 -0.56
CA ARG A 50 16.39 -2.94 -0.97
C ARG A 50 17.54 -3.04 0.04
N LEU A 51 17.30 -3.49 1.27
CA LEU A 51 18.37 -3.75 2.25
C LEU A 51 19.20 -5.01 1.92
N GLY A 52 18.79 -5.78 0.92
CA GLY A 52 19.53 -6.95 0.43
C GLY A 52 19.13 -8.25 1.13
N GLU A 53 20.04 -9.23 1.09
CA GLU A 53 19.78 -10.57 1.61
C GLU A 53 19.51 -10.57 3.12
N GLY A 54 18.57 -11.41 3.56
CA GLY A 54 18.15 -11.50 4.97
C GLY A 54 17.08 -10.48 5.37
N CYS A 55 16.57 -9.67 4.43
CA CYS A 55 15.46 -8.75 4.67
C CYS A 55 14.22 -9.46 5.27
N GLN A 56 13.97 -10.72 4.92
CA GLN A 56 12.86 -11.51 5.46
C GLN A 56 13.02 -11.79 6.97
N LYS A 57 14.25 -11.98 7.45
CA LYS A 57 14.53 -12.14 8.88
C LYS A 57 14.29 -10.81 9.61
N SER A 58 14.78 -9.71 9.04
CA SER A 58 14.57 -8.37 9.58
C SER A 58 13.10 -7.96 9.58
N GLU A 59 12.34 -8.30 8.54
CA GLU A 59 10.90 -8.05 8.42
C GLU A 59 10.13 -8.61 9.61
N ARG A 60 10.40 -9.88 9.95
CA ARG A 60 9.75 -10.53 11.09
C ARG A 60 10.02 -9.76 12.39
N HIS A 61 11.26 -9.34 12.64
CA HIS A 61 11.61 -8.60 13.84
C HIS A 61 10.96 -7.21 13.86
N LEU A 62 10.89 -6.52 12.71
CA LEU A 62 10.18 -5.24 12.57
C LEU A 62 8.69 -5.38 12.88
N LEU A 63 8.01 -6.41 12.34
CA LEU A 63 6.59 -6.64 12.60
C LEU A 63 6.31 -6.99 14.06
N LEU A 64 7.17 -7.79 14.71
CA LEU A 64 7.06 -8.11 16.13
C LEU A 64 7.22 -6.86 17.01
N ASN A 65 8.24 -6.04 16.72
CA ASN A 65 8.44 -4.77 17.40
C ASN A 65 7.27 -3.82 17.15
N PHE A 66 6.81 -3.68 15.91
CA PHE A 66 5.65 -2.86 15.58
C PHE A 66 4.42 -3.29 16.38
N LYS A 67 4.07 -4.58 16.43
CA LYS A 67 2.95 -5.07 17.23
C LYS A 67 3.11 -4.76 18.72
N LYS A 68 4.33 -4.92 19.26
CA LYS A 68 4.65 -4.62 20.67
C LYS A 68 4.43 -3.15 20.99
N TYR A 69 4.86 -2.24 20.11
CA TYR A 69 4.85 -0.80 20.38
C TYR A 69 3.60 -0.07 19.87
N ALA A 70 2.91 -0.58 18.84
CA ALA A 70 1.71 0.04 18.28
C ALA A 70 0.55 0.08 19.27
N LEU A 71 0.44 -0.92 20.16
CA LEU A 71 -0.56 -0.97 21.21
C LEU A 71 -0.21 -0.14 22.45
N HIS A 72 1.01 0.41 22.52
CA HIS A 72 1.48 1.23 23.64
C HIS A 72 1.51 2.72 23.32
N ALA A 73 1.09 3.13 22.12
CA ALA A 73 0.75 4.53 21.89
C ALA A 73 -0.54 4.81 22.68
N PRO A 74 -0.51 5.60 23.77
CA PRO A 74 -1.74 6.06 24.39
C PRO A 74 -2.49 6.82 23.30
N ILE A 75 -3.65 6.31 22.92
CA ILE A 75 -4.64 7.14 22.26
C ILE A 75 -4.89 8.24 23.30
N CYS A 76 -4.52 9.49 23.02
CA CYS A 76 -4.95 10.61 23.84
C CYS A 76 -6.48 10.64 23.74
N THR A 77 -7.16 9.91 24.62
CA THR A 77 -8.57 10.08 24.88
C THR A 77 -8.68 11.35 25.70
N GLU A 78 -8.71 12.49 25.01
CA GLU A 78 -9.25 13.72 25.60
C GLU A 78 -10.75 13.49 25.81
N ASN A 79 -11.08 12.96 26.98
CA ASN A 79 -12.41 13.10 27.57
C ASN A 79 -12.35 14.35 28.45
N THR A 80 -12.78 15.50 27.94
CA THR A 80 -13.53 16.53 28.67
C THR A 80 -14.33 17.34 27.65
#